data_AF-A0A498ELY1-F1
#
_entry.id   AF-A0A498ELY1-F1
#
_cell.length_a   1.000
_cell.length_b   1.000
_cell.length_c   1.000
_cell.angle_alpha   90.00
_cell.angle_beta   90.00
_cell.angle_gamma   90.00
#
_symmetry.space_group_name_H-M   'P 1'
#
loop_
_entity.id
_entity.type
_entity.pdbx_description
1 polymer ?
#
loop_
_entity_poly.entity_id
_entity_poly.type
_entity_poly.pdbx_seq_one_letter_code
_entity_poly.pdbx_strand_id
1 'polypeptide(L)'
;MGSNVYAPANETTIATVTVRGDSATQVRLAAGGDTRIDDVDGTSYDIGSLSGTSFDVVAGPPAVDGGERPQDTDGDGTYEDVDGDGSLTIFDVQALFENLDAAEIQDNPGAFNFDGTENPDEVTVFDVQGLLQEYQSQG
;
A
#
# COMPACT_ATOMS: atom_id res chain seq x y z
N MET A 1 -5.76 -49.35 14.41
CA MET A 1 -5.26 -48.23 13.60
C MET A 1 -5.30 -47.01 14.50
N GLY A 2 -4.14 -46.45 14.83
CA GLY A 2 -4.05 -45.33 15.76
C GLY A 2 -4.56 -44.07 15.08
N SER A 3 -5.56 -43.44 15.66
CA SER A 3 -5.94 -42.06 15.33
C SER A 3 -4.76 -41.17 15.70
N ASN A 4 -3.98 -40.74 14.71
CA ASN A 4 -3.00 -39.68 14.91
C ASN A 4 -3.77 -38.37 15.10
N VAL A 5 -4.16 -38.12 16.34
CA VAL A 5 -4.62 -36.79 16.76
C VAL A 5 -3.36 -35.98 16.99
N TYR A 6 -2.94 -35.23 15.97
CA TYR A 6 -1.88 -34.24 16.13
C TYR A 6 -2.39 -33.16 17.09
N ALA A 7 -1.55 -32.75 18.05
CA ALA A 7 -1.84 -31.57 18.85
C ALA A 7 -2.07 -30.38 17.90
N PRO A 8 -3.00 -29.45 18.18
CA PRO A 8 -3.21 -28.29 17.33
C PRO A 8 -1.85 -27.62 17.10
N ALA A 9 -1.47 -27.53 15.83
CA ALA A 9 -0.24 -26.86 15.46
C ALA A 9 -0.27 -25.42 16.00
N ASN A 10 0.90 -24.89 16.35
CA ASN A 10 1.01 -23.46 16.63
C ASN A 10 0.46 -22.69 15.43
N GLU A 11 -0.21 -21.58 15.70
CA GLU A 11 -0.75 -20.70 14.66
C GLU A 11 0.33 -20.36 13.63
N THR A 12 -0.02 -20.48 12.35
CA THR A 12 0.93 -20.30 11.25
C THR A 12 0.29 -19.47 10.14
N THR A 13 1.06 -18.55 9.57
CA THR A 13 0.62 -17.74 8.43
C THR A 13 0.78 -18.56 7.15
N ILE A 14 -0.34 -18.87 6.50
CA ILE A 14 -0.35 -19.64 5.24
C ILE A 14 -0.26 -18.76 3.99
N ALA A 15 -0.67 -17.49 4.09
CA ALA A 15 -0.63 -16.53 3.00
C ALA A 15 -0.65 -15.09 3.52
N THR A 16 -0.02 -14.19 2.77
CA THR A 16 -0.14 -12.73 2.91
C THR A 16 -0.82 -12.21 1.66
N VAL A 17 -1.81 -11.33 1.80
CA VAL A 17 -2.51 -10.69 0.69
C VAL A 17 -2.31 -9.19 0.80
N THR A 18 -1.65 -8.61 -0.19
CA THR A 18 -1.55 -7.15 -0.34
C THR A 18 -2.69 -6.68 -1.23
N VAL A 19 -3.39 -5.63 -0.80
CA VAL A 19 -4.49 -5.04 -1.57
C VAL A 19 -4.26 -3.54 -1.67
N ARG A 20 -4.44 -3.02 -2.88
CA ARG A 20 -4.39 -1.60 -3.19
C ARG A 20 -5.78 -1.12 -3.60
N GLY A 21 -6.13 0.10 -3.23
CA GLY A 21 -7.34 0.73 -3.69
C GLY A 21 -7.09 2.18 -4.10
N ASP A 22 -7.70 2.59 -5.21
CA ASP A 22 -7.48 3.91 -5.82
C ASP A 22 -8.41 4.99 -5.25
N SER A 23 -9.30 4.64 -4.33
CA SER A 23 -10.31 5.54 -3.79
C SER A 23 -10.70 5.15 -2.38
N ALA A 24 -11.01 6.16 -1.56
CA ALA A 24 -11.45 5.94 -0.19
C ALA A 24 -12.64 4.98 -0.15
N THR A 25 -12.40 3.77 0.36
CA THR A 25 -13.42 2.74 0.45
C THR A 25 -13.08 1.75 1.54
N GLN A 26 -14.10 1.11 2.10
CA GLN A 26 -13.88 -0.03 2.98
C GLN A 26 -13.82 -1.30 2.13
N VAL A 27 -12.70 -2.01 2.19
CA VAL A 27 -12.54 -3.32 1.55
C VAL A 27 -12.72 -4.41 2.60
N ARG A 28 -13.41 -5.48 2.22
CA ARG A 28 -13.56 -6.69 3.04
C ARG A 28 -13.07 -7.90 2.28
N LEU A 29 -12.16 -8.64 2.90
CA LEU A 29 -11.67 -9.93 2.44
C LEU A 29 -12.50 -11.02 3.13
N ALA A 30 -12.97 -11.99 2.35
CA ALA A 30 -13.69 -13.13 2.89
C ALA A 30 -13.18 -14.40 2.20
N ALA A 31 -13.16 -15.50 2.96
CA ALA A 31 -13.00 -16.82 2.36
C ALA A 31 -14.20 -17.12 1.46
N GLY A 32 -13.93 -17.59 0.25
CA GLY A 32 -14.97 -18.03 -0.68
C GLY A 32 -15.58 -19.36 -0.24
N GLY A 33 -16.71 -19.74 -0.84
CA GLY A 33 -17.39 -21.01 -0.53
C GLY A 33 -16.55 -22.26 -0.82
N ASP A 34 -15.55 -22.16 -1.70
CA ASP A 34 -14.66 -23.25 -2.08
C ASP A 34 -13.34 -23.26 -1.29
N THR A 35 -13.16 -22.36 -0.32
CA THR A 35 -11.95 -22.34 0.53
C THR A 35 -11.95 -23.53 1.48
N ARG A 36 -10.91 -24.37 1.41
CA ARG A 36 -10.72 -25.58 2.22
C ARG A 36 -9.30 -25.65 2.77
N ILE A 37 -9.17 -26.19 3.97
CA ILE A 37 -7.90 -26.54 4.60
C ILE A 37 -7.89 -28.06 4.70
N ASP A 38 -6.95 -28.72 4.03
CA ASP A 38 -6.80 -30.17 4.09
C ASP A 38 -5.43 -30.54 4.66
N ASP A 39 -5.38 -31.59 5.47
CA ASP A 39 -4.12 -32.19 5.90
C ASP A 39 -3.59 -33.18 4.84
N VAL A 40 -2.36 -33.68 5.02
CA VAL A 40 -1.65 -34.61 4.12
C VAL A 40 -2.41 -35.90 3.86
N ASP A 41 -3.29 -36.30 4.78
CA ASP A 41 -4.15 -37.47 4.65
C ASP A 41 -5.49 -37.16 3.94
N GLY A 42 -5.70 -35.92 3.47
CA GLY A 42 -6.91 -35.48 2.76
C GLY A 42 -8.12 -35.22 3.66
N THR A 43 -7.91 -35.06 4.97
CA THR A 43 -8.97 -34.66 5.91
C THR A 43 -9.16 -33.15 5.87
N SER A 44 -10.39 -32.69 5.62
CA SER A 44 -10.74 -31.27 5.61
C SER A 44 -11.03 -30.71 7.00
N TYR A 45 -10.65 -29.45 7.20
CA TYR A 45 -10.85 -28.68 8.42
C TYR A 45 -11.62 -27.40 8.13
N ASP A 46 -12.49 -27.04 9.08
CA ASP A 46 -13.20 -25.76 9.05
C ASP A 46 -12.27 -24.61 9.42
N ILE A 47 -12.48 -23.46 8.77
CA ILE A 47 -11.81 -22.22 9.13
C ILE A 47 -12.41 -21.72 10.44
N GLY A 48 -11.64 -21.75 11.52
CA GLY A 48 -12.09 -21.31 12.85
C GLY A 48 -12.30 -19.80 12.95
N SER A 49 -11.38 -19.00 12.41
CA SER A 49 -11.45 -17.55 12.43
C SER A 49 -10.60 -16.94 11.32
N LEU A 50 -11.03 -15.79 10.79
CA LEU A 50 -10.22 -14.93 9.93
C LEU A 50 -9.96 -13.61 10.67
N SER A 51 -8.71 -13.14 10.64
CA SER A 51 -8.27 -11.89 11.24
C SER A 51 -7.72 -10.96 10.14
N GLY A 52 -7.84 -9.64 10.31
CA GLY A 52 -7.34 -8.67 9.33
C GLY A 52 -8.16 -8.61 8.03
N THR A 53 -9.43 -9.01 8.06
CA THR A 53 -10.30 -9.09 6.88
C THR A 53 -10.96 -7.79 6.47
N SER A 54 -10.75 -6.70 7.21
CA SER A 54 -11.22 -5.37 6.82
C SER A 54 -10.09 -4.37 6.98
N PHE A 55 -9.91 -3.54 5.97
CA PHE A 55 -9.10 -2.34 6.07
C PHE A 55 -9.80 -1.23 5.31
N ASP A 56 -9.53 0.00 5.75
CA ASP A 56 -9.97 1.19 5.06
C ASP A 56 -8.90 1.56 4.04
N VAL A 57 -9.27 1.58 2.77
CA VAL A 57 -8.51 2.28 1.74
C VAL A 57 -8.73 3.75 2.03
N VAL A 58 -7.67 4.47 2.37
CA VAL A 58 -7.70 5.92 2.46
C VAL A 58 -7.52 6.44 1.04
N ALA A 59 -8.30 7.45 0.64
CA ALA A 59 -8.04 8.09 -0.64
C ALA A 59 -6.63 8.68 -0.58
N GLY A 60 -5.85 8.49 -1.65
CA GLY A 60 -4.57 9.17 -1.81
C GLY A 60 -4.70 10.69 -1.70
N PRO A 61 -3.56 11.40 -1.68
CA PRO A 61 -3.52 12.85 -1.54
C PRO A 61 -4.49 13.56 -2.50
N PRO A 62 -4.97 14.76 -2.14
CA PRO A 62 -5.73 15.58 -3.08
C PRO A 62 -4.86 15.96 -4.30
N ALA A 63 -5.53 16.34 -5.39
CA ALA A 63 -4.85 16.82 -6.58
C ALA A 63 -3.98 18.05 -6.27
N VAL A 64 -2.75 18.04 -6.77
CA VAL A 64 -1.79 19.14 -6.64
C VAL A 64 -1.98 20.09 -7.82
N ASP A 65 -1.96 21.40 -7.58
CA ASP A 65 -2.11 22.47 -8.60
C ASP A 65 -3.32 22.31 -9.57
N GLY A 66 -4.40 21.67 -9.10
CA GLY A 66 -5.61 21.46 -9.92
C GLY A 66 -5.46 20.41 -11.04
N GLY A 67 -4.41 19.59 -10.98
CA GLY A 67 -4.20 18.40 -11.82
C GLY A 67 -5.11 17.22 -11.45
N GLU A 68 -4.67 16.01 -11.78
CA GLU A 68 -5.30 14.79 -11.28
C GLU A 68 -4.76 14.45 -9.88
N ARG A 69 -5.34 13.42 -9.25
CA ARG A 69 -4.86 12.99 -7.93
C ARG A 69 -3.53 12.28 -8.09
N PRO A 70 -2.57 12.49 -7.17
CA PRO A 70 -1.35 11.73 -7.17
C PRO A 70 -1.61 10.22 -7.16
N GLN A 71 -0.73 9.46 -7.81
CA GLN A 71 -0.80 8.01 -7.90
C GLN A 71 0.50 7.36 -7.42
N ASP A 72 0.34 6.24 -6.73
CA ASP A 72 1.41 5.31 -6.40
C ASP A 72 1.61 4.40 -7.63
N THR A 73 2.65 4.47 -8.44
CA THR A 73 2.76 3.62 -9.65
C THR A 73 3.49 2.30 -9.40
N ASP A 74 4.30 2.21 -8.35
CA ASP A 74 5.13 1.05 -8.05
C ASP A 74 4.63 0.18 -6.87
N GLY A 75 3.67 0.68 -6.09
CA GLY A 75 3.00 0.00 -4.98
C GLY A 75 3.74 0.07 -3.65
N ASP A 76 4.70 0.96 -3.46
CA ASP A 76 5.49 1.08 -2.23
C ASP A 76 4.79 1.90 -1.12
N GLY A 77 3.69 2.57 -1.47
CA GLY A 77 2.87 3.39 -0.57
C GLY A 77 3.17 4.88 -0.61
N THR A 78 4.19 5.31 -1.36
CA THR A 78 4.42 6.70 -1.76
C THR A 78 3.74 6.99 -3.10
N TYR A 79 3.53 8.28 -3.43
CA TYR A 79 2.76 8.71 -4.60
C TYR A 79 3.65 9.52 -5.53
N GLU A 80 4.45 8.82 -6.33
CA GLU A 80 5.51 9.36 -7.19
C GLU A 80 4.98 10.06 -8.46
N ASP A 81 3.79 9.68 -8.93
CA ASP A 81 3.05 10.40 -9.98
C ASP A 81 2.27 11.55 -9.30
N VAL A 82 2.92 12.70 -9.14
CA VAL A 82 2.44 13.85 -8.35
C VAL A 82 1.42 14.67 -9.14
N ASP A 83 1.57 14.76 -10.46
CA ASP A 83 0.62 15.47 -11.32
C ASP A 83 -0.58 14.60 -11.77
N GLY A 84 -0.47 13.29 -11.56
CA GLY A 84 -1.52 12.31 -11.77
C GLY A 84 -1.66 11.88 -13.23
N ASP A 85 -0.66 12.09 -14.08
CA ASP A 85 -0.71 11.73 -15.51
C ASP A 85 -0.56 10.22 -15.78
N GLY A 86 -0.30 9.44 -14.74
CA GLY A 86 -0.18 7.98 -14.76
C GLY A 86 1.25 7.48 -14.95
N SER A 87 2.28 8.32 -14.79
CA SER A 87 3.69 7.92 -14.92
C SER A 87 4.63 8.79 -14.10
N LEU A 88 5.64 8.19 -13.46
CA LEU A 88 6.73 8.98 -12.88
C LEU A 88 7.60 9.62 -13.97
N THR A 89 7.66 10.94 -13.97
CA THR A 89 8.47 11.75 -14.88
C THR A 89 9.24 12.85 -14.14
N ILE A 90 10.02 13.63 -14.90
CA ILE A 90 10.67 14.82 -14.37
C ILE A 90 9.67 15.95 -14.02
N PHE A 91 8.44 15.90 -14.56
CA PHE A 91 7.41 16.88 -14.26
C PHE A 91 6.83 16.68 -12.87
N ASP A 92 6.78 15.45 -12.35
CA ASP A 92 6.38 15.15 -10.97
C ASP A 92 7.33 15.73 -9.95
N VAL A 93 8.64 15.62 -10.21
CA VAL A 93 9.68 16.25 -9.38
C VAL A 93 9.50 17.77 -9.35
N GLN A 94 9.14 18.37 -10.48
CA GLN A 94 8.87 19.81 -10.56
C GLN A 94 7.58 20.17 -9.82
N ALA A 95 6.50 19.40 -10.01
CA ALA A 95 5.21 19.60 -9.36
C ALA A 95 5.33 19.54 -7.84
N LEU A 96 6.06 18.54 -7.30
CA LEU A 96 6.33 18.42 -5.87
C LEU A 96 7.16 19.61 -5.35
N PHE A 97 8.18 20.02 -6.10
CA PHE A 97 9.03 21.15 -5.69
C PHE A 97 8.27 22.49 -5.70
N GLU A 98 7.48 22.74 -6.74
CA GLU A 98 6.70 23.97 -6.88
C GLU A 98 5.58 24.09 -5.84
N ASN A 99 5.02 22.95 -5.43
CA ASN A 99 3.93 22.86 -4.46
C ASN A 99 4.37 22.35 -3.09
N LEU A 100 5.67 22.39 -2.79
CA LEU A 100 6.21 21.82 -1.56
C LEU A 100 5.53 22.39 -0.30
N ASP A 101 5.24 23.70 -0.30
CA ASP A 101 4.58 24.39 0.82
C ASP A 101 3.03 24.29 0.78
N ALA A 102 2.45 23.62 -0.21
CA ALA A 102 1.01 23.49 -0.37
C ALA A 102 0.40 22.55 0.67
N ALA A 103 -0.83 22.82 1.11
CA ALA A 103 -1.50 21.99 2.11
C ALA A 103 -1.74 20.57 1.59
N GLU A 104 -1.98 20.43 0.29
CA GLU A 104 -2.13 19.17 -0.42
C GLU A 104 -0.93 18.24 -0.23
N ILE A 105 0.28 18.80 -0.12
CA ILE A 105 1.53 18.10 0.13
C ILE A 105 1.79 17.97 1.64
N GLN A 106 1.77 19.09 2.36
CA GLN A 106 2.17 19.15 3.77
C GLN A 106 1.22 18.41 4.72
N ASP A 107 -0.06 18.28 4.39
CA ASP A 107 -1.02 17.49 5.20
C ASP A 107 -0.89 15.98 4.94
N ASN A 108 -0.06 15.55 3.98
CA ASN A 108 0.12 14.14 3.59
C ASN A 108 1.60 13.71 3.59
N PRO A 109 2.36 13.92 4.68
CA PRO A 109 3.81 13.71 4.69
C PRO A 109 4.20 12.25 4.43
N GLY A 110 3.40 11.28 4.87
CA GLY A 110 3.65 9.87 4.59
C GLY A 110 3.49 9.47 3.12
N ALA A 111 2.68 10.20 2.34
CA ALA A 111 2.44 9.91 0.93
C ALA A 111 3.58 10.43 0.02
N PHE A 112 4.34 11.41 0.49
CA PHE A 112 5.43 12.04 -0.25
C PHE A 112 6.79 11.85 0.46
N ASN A 113 6.95 10.75 1.19
CA ASN A 113 8.15 10.44 2.00
C ASN A 113 9.22 9.70 1.17
N PHE A 114 9.70 10.35 0.12
CA PHE A 114 10.68 9.72 -0.78
C PHE A 114 12.10 9.70 -0.17
N ASP A 115 12.36 10.46 0.88
CA ASP A 115 13.65 10.42 1.58
C ASP A 115 13.76 9.25 2.59
N GLY A 116 12.65 8.56 2.86
CA GLY A 116 12.59 7.39 3.73
C GLY A 116 12.65 7.74 5.22
N THR A 117 12.27 8.96 5.62
CA THR A 117 12.21 9.38 7.02
C THR A 117 11.23 8.51 7.81
N GLU A 118 11.65 8.07 9.00
CA GLU A 118 10.79 7.29 9.90
C GLU A 118 9.79 8.21 10.60
N ASN A 119 8.49 8.05 10.31
CA ASN A 119 7.38 8.91 10.77
C ASN A 119 7.56 10.38 10.35
N PRO A 120 7.38 10.70 9.06
CA PRO A 120 7.52 12.06 8.57
C PRO A 120 6.38 12.95 9.08
N ASP A 121 6.74 14.09 9.65
CA ASP A 121 5.79 15.12 10.10
C ASP A 121 5.64 16.26 9.08
N GLU A 122 6.51 16.32 8.07
CA GLU A 122 6.60 17.38 7.05
C GLU A 122 7.18 16.78 5.76
N VAL A 123 6.79 17.33 4.60
CA VAL A 123 7.46 17.03 3.32
C VAL A 123 8.53 18.08 3.07
N THR A 124 9.74 17.66 2.76
CA THR A 124 10.91 18.53 2.68
C THR A 124 11.56 18.48 1.30
N VAL A 125 12.57 19.34 1.11
CA VAL A 125 13.40 19.28 -0.11
C VAL A 125 14.17 17.96 -0.25
N PHE A 126 14.36 17.21 0.84
CA PHE A 126 14.97 15.88 0.76
C PHE A 126 14.06 14.88 0.08
N ASP A 127 12.74 15.00 0.25
CA ASP A 127 11.76 14.19 -0.46
C ASP A 127 11.76 14.48 -1.96
N VAL A 128 11.89 15.75 -2.35
CA VAL A 128 12.09 16.11 -3.77
C VAL A 128 13.36 15.45 -4.34
N GLN A 129 14.44 15.38 -3.56
CA GLN A 129 15.66 14.69 -3.97
C GLN A 129 15.49 13.17 -3.99
N GLY A 130 14.67 12.60 -3.11
CA GLY A 130 14.28 11.20 -3.11
C GLY A 130 13.55 10.83 -4.40
N LEU A 131 12.50 11.58 -4.74
CA LEU A 131 11.71 11.38 -5.96
C LEU A 131 12.59 11.50 -7.22
N LEU A 132 13.51 12.46 -7.25
CA LEU A 132 14.46 12.60 -8.35
C LEU A 132 15.41 11.40 -8.49
N GLN A 133 15.87 10.83 -7.36
CA GLN A 133 16.72 9.63 -7.38
C GLN A 133 15.94 8.42 -7.89
N GLU A 134 14.69 8.29 -7.48
CA GLU A 134 13.81 7.22 -7.93
C GLU A 134 13.58 7.28 -9.44
N TYR A 135 13.20 8.45 -9.98
CA TYR A 135 13.08 8.69 -11.42
C TYR A 135 14.38 8.31 -12.17
N GLN A 136 15.55 8.64 -11.61
CA GLN A 136 16.84 8.28 -12.21
C GLN A 136 17.13 6.77 -12.15
N SER A 137 16.55 6.04 -11.21
CA SER A 137 16.72 4.59 -11.08
C SER A 137 15.86 3.78 -12.04
N GLN A 138 14.85 4.41 -12.66
CA GLN A 138 14.01 3.77 -13.68
C GLN A 138 14.71 3.62 -15.04
N GLY A 139 15.87 4.26 -15.26
CA GLY A 139 16.64 4.24 -16.52
C GLY A 139 17.96 3.47 -16.46
#